data_AF-A0AAJ2PPL5-F1
#
_entry.id   AF-A0AAJ2PPL5-F1
#
_cell.length_a   1.000
_cell.length_b   1.000
_cell.length_c   1.000
_cell.angle_alpha   90.00
_cell.angle_beta   90.00
_cell.angle_gamma   90.00
#
_symmetry.space_group_name_H-M   'P 1'
#
loop_
_entity.id
_entity.type
_entity.pdbx_description
1 polymer ?
#
loop_
_entity_poly.entity_id
_entity_poly.type
_entity_poly.pdbx_seq_one_letter_code
_entity_poly.pdbx_strand_id
1 'polypeptide(L)'
;MTGVVACGHPESAADDASRGTPQDSSEYTSELRKSDLPWSGGRSPYNAEVKLDDGRRVAMYYLRNKGLVEQHYSPRAKAWTEATVIHRTEADACQGIELRARGGTVAAIADFGPYCNDGEPPAESIAAVGVDSLTKWDINVTKDFDGWERASVSDDGSEVVFKRNTTLRWSRADGFDAL
;
A
#
# COMPACT_ATOMS: atom_id res chain seq x y z
N MET A 1 -32.96 -70.84 -20.32
CA MET A 1 -33.52 -69.53 -20.73
C MET A 1 -33.83 -68.78 -19.43
N THR A 2 -33.26 -67.63 -19.09
CA THR A 2 -32.28 -66.77 -19.79
C THR A 2 -31.50 -66.00 -18.72
N GLY A 3 -30.19 -65.78 -18.90
CA GLY A 3 -29.37 -65.03 -17.93
C GLY A 3 -29.17 -63.57 -18.33
N VAL A 4 -28.78 -62.72 -17.36
CA VAL A 4 -28.22 -61.36 -17.57
C VAL A 4 -27.12 -61.09 -16.51
N VAL A 5 -26.13 -60.26 -16.87
CA VAL A 5 -24.87 -59.91 -16.17
C VAL A 5 -24.81 -58.36 -16.08
N ALA A 6 -24.33 -57.67 -15.04
CA ALA A 6 -22.95 -57.61 -14.49
C ALA A 6 -22.92 -56.99 -13.06
N CYS A 7 -22.02 -57.40 -12.14
CA CYS A 7 -20.67 -56.85 -11.83
C CYS A 7 -20.62 -55.46 -11.13
N GLY A 8 -19.95 -55.39 -9.97
CA GLY A 8 -19.58 -54.11 -9.31
C GLY A 8 -19.39 -54.16 -7.78
N HIS A 9 -18.26 -54.66 -7.29
CA HIS A 9 -17.69 -54.42 -5.94
C HIS A 9 -16.38 -53.62 -6.11
N PRO A 10 -15.77 -52.98 -5.08
CA PRO A 10 -16.23 -52.78 -3.69
C PRO A 10 -16.22 -51.29 -3.24
N GLU A 11 -16.71 -51.01 -2.03
CA GLU A 11 -16.48 -49.73 -1.34
C GLU A 11 -15.01 -49.59 -0.89
N SER A 12 -14.42 -48.41 -1.08
CA SER A 12 -13.12 -48.03 -0.51
C SER A 12 -13.32 -47.12 0.70
N ALA A 13 -12.51 -47.36 1.74
CA ALA A 13 -12.56 -46.63 3.01
C ALA A 13 -11.66 -45.39 3.02
N ALA A 14 -11.90 -44.52 4.02
CA ALA A 14 -11.05 -43.41 4.47
C ALA A 14 -10.87 -42.25 3.45
N ASP A 15 -10.77 -40.97 3.83
CA ASP A 15 -10.04 -40.43 4.98
C ASP A 15 -10.68 -39.16 5.58
N ASP A 16 -10.28 -38.87 6.82
CA ASP A 16 -10.61 -37.66 7.57
C ASP A 16 -9.58 -36.52 7.33
N ALA A 17 -9.91 -35.32 7.81
CA ALA A 17 -9.03 -34.17 8.04
C ALA A 17 -8.62 -33.27 6.85
N SER A 18 -8.47 -31.98 7.21
CA SER A 18 -7.75 -30.93 6.48
C SER A 18 -8.43 -30.26 5.27
N ARG A 19 -9.62 -29.67 5.49
CA ARG A 19 -10.03 -28.47 4.74
C ARG A 19 -9.31 -27.23 5.27
N GLY A 20 -8.03 -27.10 4.94
CA GLY A 20 -7.41 -25.78 4.88
C GLY A 20 -8.06 -25.01 3.72
N THR A 21 -8.73 -23.89 3.99
CA THR A 21 -9.20 -22.98 2.93
C THR A 21 -7.99 -22.50 2.11
N PRO A 22 -8.00 -22.64 0.77
CA PRO A 22 -7.00 -22.02 -0.07
C PRO A 22 -7.08 -20.50 0.11
N GLN A 23 -6.10 -19.93 0.81
CA GLN A 23 -5.93 -18.47 0.84
C GLN A 23 -5.45 -18.06 -0.54
N ASP A 24 -6.19 -17.15 -1.17
CA ASP A 24 -6.11 -16.87 -2.60
C ASP A 24 -4.68 -16.59 -3.08
N SER A 25 -4.15 -17.46 -3.95
CA SER A 25 -2.80 -17.36 -4.48
C SER A 25 -2.70 -16.48 -5.73
N SER A 26 -3.77 -15.80 -6.14
CA SER A 26 -3.81 -14.99 -7.36
C SER A 26 -3.33 -13.53 -7.20
N GLU A 27 -3.20 -13.01 -5.97
CA GLU A 27 -2.80 -11.60 -5.72
C GLU A 27 -1.29 -11.32 -5.86
N TYR A 28 -0.45 -12.36 -5.98
CA TYR A 28 1.00 -12.28 -5.78
C TYR A 28 1.82 -12.72 -7.00
N THR A 29 1.63 -12.07 -8.15
CA THR A 29 2.35 -12.36 -9.40
C THR A 29 3.16 -11.20 -9.97
N SER A 30 3.02 -9.99 -9.43
CA SER A 30 3.66 -8.80 -10.01
C SER A 30 5.13 -8.63 -9.61
N GLU A 31 5.89 -8.00 -10.49
CA GLU A 31 7.16 -7.38 -10.14
C GLU A 31 6.92 -6.00 -9.51
N LEU A 32 7.91 -5.49 -8.75
CA LEU A 32 7.88 -4.11 -8.27
C LEU A 32 7.96 -3.16 -9.47
N ARG A 33 6.90 -2.39 -9.68
CA ARG A 33 6.85 -1.33 -10.68
C ARG A 33 7.49 -0.06 -10.14
N LYS A 34 7.63 0.93 -11.01
CA LYS A 34 8.18 2.25 -10.70
C LYS A 34 7.31 3.32 -11.34
N SER A 35 7.51 4.56 -10.88
CA SER A 35 6.94 5.74 -11.51
C SER A 35 7.27 5.82 -13.01
N ASP A 36 6.32 6.31 -13.80
CA ASP A 36 6.47 6.64 -15.22
C ASP A 36 6.89 8.11 -15.44
N LEU A 37 7.10 8.88 -14.36
CA LEU A 37 7.57 10.25 -14.43
C LEU A 37 9.07 10.31 -14.75
N PRO A 38 9.49 11.17 -15.69
CA PRO A 38 10.88 11.22 -16.14
C PRO A 38 11.80 11.74 -15.03
N TRP A 39 12.92 11.06 -14.84
CA TRP A 39 13.99 11.48 -13.94
C TRP A 39 15.35 11.04 -14.48
N SER A 40 16.28 11.98 -14.63
CA SER A 40 17.63 11.75 -15.16
C SER A 40 18.73 11.81 -14.09
N GLY A 41 18.37 12.12 -12.84
CA GLY A 41 19.27 12.14 -11.70
C GLY A 41 19.55 10.75 -11.11
N GLY A 42 19.95 10.71 -9.84
CA GLY A 42 20.23 9.47 -9.09
C GLY A 42 18.96 8.69 -8.71
N ARG A 43 18.76 8.39 -7.42
CA ARG A 43 17.47 7.81 -6.96
C ARG A 43 16.32 8.72 -7.37
N SER A 44 15.31 8.19 -8.05
CA SER A 44 14.12 8.96 -8.43
C SER A 44 13.33 9.40 -7.20
N PRO A 45 12.95 10.68 -7.08
CA PRO A 45 12.15 11.19 -5.96
C PRO A 45 10.69 10.71 -6.03
N TYR A 46 10.24 10.22 -7.19
CA TYR A 46 8.89 9.71 -7.44
C TYR A 46 8.69 8.25 -7.00
N ASN A 47 9.64 7.67 -6.25
CA ASN A 47 9.65 6.28 -5.81
C ASN A 47 10.21 6.16 -4.38
N ALA A 48 9.36 5.78 -3.43
CA ALA A 48 9.75 5.47 -2.05
C ALA A 48 9.57 3.97 -1.75
N GLU A 49 10.34 3.48 -0.78
CA GLU A 49 10.19 2.14 -0.25
C GLU A 49 10.58 2.13 1.24
N VAL A 50 9.86 1.37 2.05
CA VAL A 50 10.16 1.10 3.46
C VAL A 50 9.99 -0.38 3.77
N LYS A 51 10.75 -0.88 4.74
CA LYS A 51 10.67 -2.26 5.24
C LYS A 51 10.02 -2.29 6.63
N LEU A 52 9.14 -3.27 6.85
CA LEU A 52 8.52 -3.59 8.13
C LEU A 52 9.32 -4.67 8.88
N ASP A 53 9.19 -4.71 10.21
CA ASP A 53 9.92 -5.64 11.07
C ASP A 53 9.57 -7.12 10.79
N ASP A 54 8.35 -7.39 10.31
CA ASP A 54 7.89 -8.72 9.87
C ASP A 54 8.48 -9.18 8.52
N GLY A 55 9.31 -8.35 7.88
CA GLY A 55 9.97 -8.64 6.62
C GLY A 55 9.22 -8.21 5.37
N ARG A 56 7.97 -7.72 5.49
CA ARG A 56 7.28 -7.06 4.38
C ARG A 56 8.00 -5.77 3.97
N ARG A 57 7.79 -5.37 2.71
CA ARG A 57 8.26 -4.09 2.17
C ARG A 57 7.08 -3.39 1.53
N VAL A 58 6.96 -2.08 1.69
CA VAL A 58 5.95 -1.25 1.03
C VAL A 58 6.68 -0.30 0.11
N ALA A 59 6.27 -0.28 -1.15
CA ALA A 59 6.72 0.66 -2.14
C ALA A 59 5.58 1.59 -2.52
N MET A 60 5.89 2.87 -2.70
CA MET A 60 4.97 3.85 -3.26
C MET A 60 5.63 4.60 -4.40
N TYR A 61 4.84 4.89 -5.44
CA TYR A 61 5.30 5.64 -6.59
C TYR A 61 4.14 6.39 -7.25
N TYR A 62 4.46 7.49 -7.92
CA TYR A 62 3.47 8.24 -8.70
C TYR A 62 3.30 7.65 -10.10
N LEU A 63 2.08 7.63 -10.63
CA LEU A 63 1.83 7.43 -12.05
C LEU A 63 1.09 8.63 -12.64
N ARG A 64 1.56 9.10 -13.80
CA ARG A 64 0.97 10.25 -14.51
C ARG A 64 -0.51 10.00 -14.81
N ASN A 65 -1.34 11.01 -14.55
CA ASN A 65 -2.80 10.97 -14.73
C ASN A 65 -3.48 9.81 -13.96
N LYS A 66 -2.87 9.35 -12.86
CA LYS A 66 -3.39 8.27 -12.00
C LYS A 66 -3.24 8.56 -10.52
N GLY A 67 -2.19 9.29 -10.12
CA GLY A 67 -1.94 9.67 -8.72
C GLY A 67 -0.95 8.74 -8.02
N LEU A 68 -1.18 8.50 -6.72
CA LEU A 68 -0.31 7.74 -5.83
C LEU A 68 -0.67 6.25 -5.86
N VAL A 69 0.34 5.41 -6.07
CA VAL A 69 0.22 3.97 -6.19
C VAL A 69 1.04 3.26 -5.14
N GLU A 70 0.49 2.19 -4.58
CA GLU A 70 1.10 1.29 -3.61
C GLU A 70 1.32 -0.10 -4.23
N GLN A 71 2.39 -0.76 -3.79
CA GLN A 71 2.60 -2.21 -3.87
C GLN A 71 3.33 -2.65 -2.60
N HIS A 72 3.04 -3.85 -2.09
CA HIS A 72 3.82 -4.45 -1.01
C HIS A 72 4.28 -5.87 -1.30
N TYR A 73 5.46 -6.18 -0.75
CA TYR A 73 6.10 -7.48 -0.85
C TYR A 73 5.65 -8.37 0.30
N SER A 74 5.10 -9.54 -0.03
CA SER A 74 4.80 -10.59 0.94
C SER A 74 5.99 -11.54 1.07
N PRO A 75 6.67 -11.65 2.23
CA PRO A 75 7.76 -12.61 2.41
C PRO A 75 7.27 -14.07 2.39
N ARG A 76 5.97 -14.30 2.66
CA ARG A 76 5.33 -15.63 2.57
C ARG A 76 5.12 -16.05 1.12
N ALA A 77 4.58 -15.16 0.27
CA ALA A 77 4.38 -15.44 -1.15
C ALA A 77 5.66 -15.26 -2.00
N LYS A 78 6.64 -14.52 -1.47
CA LYS A 78 7.91 -14.13 -2.11
C LYS A 78 7.74 -13.25 -3.35
N ALA A 79 6.63 -12.55 -3.49
CA ALA A 79 6.29 -11.68 -4.60
C ALA A 79 5.62 -10.37 -4.14
N TRP A 80 5.45 -9.42 -5.06
CA TRP A 80 4.74 -8.17 -4.83
C TRP A 80 3.27 -8.30 -5.19
N THR A 81 2.41 -7.61 -4.44
CA THR A 81 0.99 -7.43 -4.79
C THR A 81 0.83 -6.62 -6.06
N GLU A 82 -0.27 -6.87 -6.78
CA GLU A 82 -0.71 -6.01 -7.87
C GLU A 82 -0.84 -4.54 -7.44
N ALA A 83 -0.54 -3.65 -8.38
CA ALA A 83 -0.43 -2.22 -8.13
C ALA A 83 -1.79 -1.56 -7.81
N THR A 84 -1.92 -1.02 -6.60
CA THR A 84 -3.16 -0.40 -6.10
C THR A 84 -3.03 1.11 -6.07
N VAL A 85 -3.91 1.82 -6.79
CA VAL A 85 -4.00 3.30 -6.71
C VAL A 85 -4.70 3.66 -5.40
N ILE A 86 -3.96 4.21 -4.44
CA ILE A 86 -4.52 4.59 -3.13
C ILE A 86 -5.12 5.99 -3.17
N HIS A 87 -4.51 6.93 -3.90
CA HIS A 87 -5.06 8.27 -4.12
C HIS A 87 -5.05 8.60 -5.61
N ARG A 88 -6.21 8.96 -6.16
CA ARG A 88 -6.36 9.34 -7.58
C ARG A 88 -6.50 10.85 -7.72
N THR A 89 -5.60 11.43 -8.51
CA THR A 89 -5.66 12.83 -8.95
C THR A 89 -5.10 12.95 -10.37
N GLU A 90 -5.46 14.04 -11.06
CA GLU A 90 -4.91 14.44 -12.35
C GLU A 90 -3.87 15.56 -12.20
N ALA A 91 -3.67 16.09 -10.98
CA ALA A 91 -2.62 17.06 -10.68
C ALA A 91 -1.22 16.44 -10.86
N ASP A 92 -0.24 17.27 -11.24
CA ASP A 92 1.15 16.86 -11.34
C ASP A 92 1.68 16.46 -9.95
N ALA A 93 2.46 15.37 -9.91
CA ALA A 93 3.09 14.92 -8.68
C ALA A 93 4.33 15.76 -8.34
N CYS A 94 4.47 16.12 -7.07
CA CYS A 94 5.63 16.82 -6.55
C CYS A 94 6.79 15.87 -6.28
N GLN A 95 8.01 16.42 -6.24
CA GLN A 95 9.20 15.62 -5.97
C GLN A 95 9.26 15.21 -4.51
N GLY A 96 9.07 13.91 -4.26
CA GLY A 96 9.20 13.31 -2.95
C GLY A 96 8.02 12.41 -2.62
N ILE A 97 8.32 11.30 -1.96
CA ILE A 97 7.37 10.51 -1.17
C ILE A 97 8.13 10.18 0.12
N GLU A 98 7.62 10.59 1.28
CA GLU A 98 8.17 10.15 2.57
C GLU A 98 7.43 8.87 2.99
N LEU A 99 8.18 7.86 3.43
CA LEU A 99 7.64 6.66 4.08
C LEU A 99 8.29 6.45 5.44
N ARG A 100 7.47 6.16 6.45
CA ARG A 100 7.88 5.72 7.79
C ARG A 100 7.13 4.44 8.13
N ALA A 101 7.78 3.50 8.82
CA ALA A 101 7.14 2.27 9.28
C ALA A 101 7.59 1.94 10.71
N ARG A 102 6.64 1.54 11.56
CA ARG A 102 6.87 1.08 12.95
C ARG A 102 5.63 0.35 13.46
N GLY A 103 5.80 -0.70 14.28
CA GLY A 103 4.68 -1.39 14.92
C GLY A 103 3.66 -2.06 13.95
N GLY A 104 4.08 -2.36 12.72
CA GLY A 104 3.19 -2.87 11.67
C GLY A 104 2.38 -1.79 10.93
N THR A 105 2.54 -0.53 11.29
CA THR A 105 1.89 0.65 10.67
C THR A 105 2.88 1.36 9.74
N VAL A 106 2.40 1.80 8.58
CA VAL A 106 3.15 2.60 7.61
C VAL A 106 2.47 3.95 7.43
N ALA A 107 3.24 5.03 7.56
CA ALA A 107 2.80 6.39 7.27
C ALA A 107 3.47 6.89 5.98
N ALA A 108 2.70 7.55 5.12
CA ALA A 108 3.14 8.12 3.87
C ALA A 108 2.79 9.61 3.76
N ILE A 109 3.73 10.40 3.26
CA ILE A 109 3.48 11.76 2.75
C ILE A 109 3.75 11.75 1.25
N ALA A 110 2.81 12.28 0.49
CA ALA A 110 2.89 12.45 -0.95
C ALA A 110 2.16 13.72 -1.35
N ASP A 111 2.66 14.43 -2.35
CA ASP A 111 2.25 15.81 -2.63
C ASP A 111 1.97 15.99 -4.13
N PHE A 112 0.98 16.82 -4.44
CA PHE A 112 0.55 17.14 -5.80
C PHE A 112 0.29 18.65 -5.95
N GLY A 113 0.49 19.18 -7.15
CA GLY A 113 0.26 20.59 -7.43
C GLY A 113 0.65 20.98 -8.86
N PRO A 114 0.04 22.05 -9.41
CA PRO A 114 0.45 22.57 -10.70
C PRO A 114 1.90 23.06 -10.64
N TYR A 115 2.69 22.80 -11.68
CA TYR A 115 4.09 23.27 -11.78
C TYR A 115 5.03 22.78 -10.67
N CYS A 116 4.68 21.70 -9.95
CA CYS A 116 5.54 21.13 -8.90
C CYS A 116 6.90 20.61 -9.43
N ASN A 117 7.04 20.41 -10.75
CA ASN A 117 8.32 20.13 -11.41
C ASN A 117 9.25 21.37 -11.48
N ASP A 118 8.67 22.57 -11.46
CA ASP A 118 9.36 23.86 -11.57
C ASP A 118 9.72 24.45 -10.18
N GLY A 119 9.28 23.79 -9.10
CA GLY A 119 9.59 24.16 -7.71
C GLY A 119 8.50 24.96 -6.99
N GLU A 120 7.32 25.13 -7.59
CA GLU A 120 6.14 25.65 -6.89
C GLU A 120 5.73 24.70 -5.74
N PRO A 121 5.16 25.23 -4.63
CA PRO A 121 4.73 24.41 -3.51
C PRO A 121 3.52 23.51 -3.89
N PRO A 122 3.32 22.39 -3.17
CA PRO A 122 2.13 21.57 -3.31
C PRO A 122 0.83 22.37 -3.14
N ALA A 123 -0.18 22.02 -3.93
CA ALA A 123 -1.55 22.50 -3.77
C ALA A 123 -2.45 21.47 -3.06
N GLU A 124 -2.06 20.19 -3.10
CA GLU A 124 -2.71 19.09 -2.39
C GLU A 124 -1.64 18.22 -1.70
N SER A 125 -1.76 18.04 -0.39
CA SER A 125 -0.89 17.14 0.38
C SER A 125 -1.66 15.95 0.91
N ILE A 126 -1.10 14.76 0.71
CA ILE A 126 -1.66 13.49 1.13
C ILE A 126 -0.93 13.01 2.38
N ALA A 127 -1.67 12.87 3.47
CA ALA A 127 -1.26 12.06 4.61
C ALA A 127 -1.99 10.72 4.50
N ALA A 128 -1.27 9.61 4.37
CA ALA A 128 -1.87 8.29 4.28
C ALA A 128 -1.27 7.33 5.32
N VAL A 129 -2.11 6.46 5.89
CA VAL A 129 -1.71 5.45 6.89
C VAL A 129 -2.22 4.07 6.46
N GLY A 130 -1.31 3.11 6.37
CA GLY A 130 -1.57 1.72 6.03
C GLY A 130 -1.25 0.81 7.21
N VAL A 131 -2.16 -0.11 7.52
CA VAL A 131 -2.07 -1.02 8.67
C VAL A 131 -2.34 -2.46 8.27
N ASP A 132 -2.07 -3.39 9.20
CA ASP A 132 -2.44 -4.80 9.12
C ASP A 132 -2.00 -5.47 7.81
N SER A 133 -2.92 -5.72 6.87
CA SER A 133 -2.66 -6.34 5.56
C SER A 133 -2.13 -5.37 4.50
N LEU A 134 -2.11 -4.06 4.75
CA LEU A 134 -1.77 -2.99 3.78
C LEU A 134 -2.71 -2.88 2.56
N THR A 135 -3.75 -3.72 2.49
CA THR A 135 -4.78 -3.69 1.45
C THR A 135 -5.82 -2.58 1.65
N LYS A 136 -5.72 -1.81 2.74
CA LYS A 136 -6.50 -0.61 3.02
C LYS A 136 -5.59 0.48 3.57
N TRP A 137 -5.90 1.71 3.17
CA TRP A 137 -5.21 2.92 3.57
C TRP A 137 -6.24 3.94 4.03
N ASP A 138 -6.03 4.50 5.21
CA ASP A 138 -6.71 5.72 5.62
C ASP A 138 -5.98 6.89 4.95
N ILE A 139 -6.74 7.85 4.42
CA ILE A 139 -6.19 8.94 3.61
C ILE A 139 -6.85 10.26 3.99
N ASN A 140 -6.03 11.23 4.38
CA ASN A 140 -6.41 12.63 4.51
C ASN A 140 -5.77 13.42 3.37
N VAL A 141 -6.57 14.26 2.70
CA VAL A 141 -6.14 15.17 1.63
C VAL A 141 -6.30 16.60 2.17
N THR A 142 -5.19 17.28 2.41
CA THR A 142 -5.20 18.70 2.77
C THR A 142 -4.97 19.53 1.52
N LYS A 143 -5.93 20.39 1.16
CA LYS A 143 -5.84 21.28 -0.01
C LYS A 143 -5.34 22.67 0.39
N ASP A 144 -4.85 23.41 -0.60
CA ASP A 144 -4.28 24.76 -0.46
C ASP A 144 -3.17 24.78 0.62
N PHE A 145 -2.32 23.74 0.58
CA PHE A 145 -1.37 23.41 1.64
C PHE A 145 -0.05 22.86 1.06
N ASP A 146 1.04 23.60 1.30
CA ASP A 146 2.42 23.39 0.84
C ASP A 146 3.13 22.06 1.23
N GLY A 147 2.40 21.00 1.61
CA GLY A 147 2.96 19.70 1.99
C GLY A 147 3.20 19.50 3.49
N TRP A 148 3.01 18.26 3.96
CA TRP A 148 3.46 17.86 5.30
C TRP A 148 5.00 17.73 5.32
N GLU A 149 5.67 18.27 6.35
CA GLU A 149 7.14 18.22 6.43
C GLU A 149 7.69 16.89 6.98
N ARG A 150 6.94 16.24 7.87
CA ARG A 150 7.39 15.04 8.59
C ARG A 150 6.21 14.16 8.98
N ALA A 151 6.38 12.84 8.86
CA ALA A 151 5.54 11.85 9.52
C ALA A 151 6.30 11.22 10.71
N SER A 152 5.58 10.79 11.73
CA SER A 152 6.13 10.06 12.87
C SER A 152 5.15 8.98 13.31
N VAL A 153 5.61 7.74 13.42
CA VAL A 153 4.82 6.58 13.85
C VAL A 153 5.25 6.22 15.27
N SER A 154 4.31 5.97 16.18
CA SER A 154 4.58 5.54 17.55
C SER A 154 5.31 4.19 17.62
N ASP A 155 5.90 3.88 18.77
CA ASP A 155 6.71 2.67 18.99
C ASP A 155 5.93 1.36 18.78
N ASP A 156 4.65 1.37 19.11
CA ASP A 156 3.69 0.27 18.92
C ASP A 156 2.86 0.39 17.62
N GLY A 157 3.06 1.46 16.84
CA GLY A 157 2.29 1.74 15.62
C GLY A 157 0.82 2.11 15.85
N SER A 158 0.39 2.37 17.09
CA SER A 158 -1.00 2.75 17.41
C SER A 158 -1.37 4.19 17.02
N GLU A 159 -0.39 5.10 16.93
CA GLU A 159 -0.57 6.49 16.53
C GLU A 159 0.39 6.88 15.39
N VAL A 160 -0.07 7.80 14.53
CA VAL A 160 0.75 8.50 13.55
C VAL A 160 0.50 10.00 13.67
N VAL A 161 1.57 10.80 13.62
CA VAL A 161 1.50 12.27 13.67
C VAL A 161 2.21 12.87 12.47
N PHE A 162 1.48 13.67 11.70
CA PHE A 162 1.99 14.46 10.58
C PHE A 162 2.15 15.91 11.02
N LYS A 163 3.26 16.57 10.64
CA LYS A 163 3.58 17.92 11.12
C LYS A 163 4.10 18.84 10.02
N ARG A 164 3.69 20.11 10.12
CA ARG A 164 4.31 21.30 9.50
C ARG A 164 4.26 22.41 10.55
N ASN A 165 3.54 23.49 10.27
CA ASN A 165 3.09 24.51 11.22
C ASN A 165 1.84 24.08 12.02
N THR A 166 1.04 23.15 11.47
CA THR A 166 -0.06 22.46 12.14
C THR A 166 0.28 20.98 12.40
N THR A 167 -0.62 20.26 13.06
CA THR A 167 -0.49 18.83 13.36
C THR A 167 -1.76 18.09 12.97
N LEU A 168 -1.63 17.09 12.10
CA LEU A 168 -2.66 16.09 11.84
C LEU A 168 -2.29 14.80 12.59
N ARG A 169 -3.28 14.18 13.23
CA ARG A 169 -3.12 12.93 13.97
C ARG A 169 -3.97 11.84 13.34
N TRP A 170 -3.47 10.62 13.45
CA TRP A 170 -4.20 9.41 13.17
C TRP A 170 -4.01 8.44 14.35
N SER A 171 -5.09 7.77 14.75
CA SER A 171 -5.09 6.70 15.75
C SER A 171 -5.63 5.42 15.12
N ARG A 172 -5.14 4.25 15.54
CA ARG A 172 -5.66 2.95 15.10
C ARG A 172 -7.10 2.68 15.55
N ALA A 173 -7.61 3.42 16.53
CA ALA A 173 -8.97 3.28 17.03
C ALA A 173 -9.97 4.17 16.25
N ASP A 174 -9.54 5.37 15.86
CA ASP A 174 -10.43 6.46 15.42
C ASP A 174 -10.19 6.89 13.96
N GLY A 175 -9.08 6.48 13.36
CA GLY A 175 -8.62 6.98 12.06
C GLY A 175 -7.98 8.36 12.19
N PHE A 176 -8.14 9.21 11.18
CA PHE A 176 -7.68 10.60 11.22
C PHE A 176 -8.59 11.50 12.08
N ASP A 177 -7.98 12.28 12.97
CA ASP A 177 -8.66 13.39 13.64
C ASP A 177 -9.17 14.42 12.61
N ALA A 178 -10.31 15.05 12.90
CA ALA A 178 -10.77 16.21 12.13
C ALA A 178 -9.83 17.42 12.37
N LEU A 179 -9.46 18.09 11.29
CA LEU A 179 -8.69 19.35 11.29
C LEU A 179 -9.55 20.57 11.66
#